data_AF-A0A5N6ATX8-F1
#
_entry.id   AF-A0A5N6ATX8-F1
#
_cell.length_a   1.000
_cell.length_b   1.000
_cell.length_c   1.000
_cell.angle_alpha   90.00
_cell.angle_beta   90.00
_cell.angle_gamma   90.00
#
_symmetry.space_group_name_H-M   'P 1'
#
loop_
_entity.id
_entity.type
_entity.pdbx_description
1 polymer ?
#
loop_
_entity_poly.entity_id
_entity_poly.type
_entity_poly.pdbx_seq_one_letter_code
_entity_poly.pdbx_strand_id
1 'polypeptide(L)'
;MHPMIKPSLRRGWRDQKTVRYGVTPAHSVLFGPLDPATESFLSLLDGTRGLPALRDAAASLGLGAEAADRVTSKLAGAGVLDDATAEPQAAGEITDAMRPDLASLSLLHSRPGDGLRAWMARRTARVLVRGAGRVGAAVAGALAQAGVGRVEVADGGRVALTDTSHGGLRPESVGERRASAAQALVRSLCPWRRVPTEERRGPRLVIIAPRDGLAAYVPDPKRDEELMASRTPHLYAGVVEATGFVGPLVLPGTTACAGCLLRTLGDWEPSWPILVSQWRNARSPGVPACDSALATTIAGLTACAALAFLDGHASLPAHSRTEYVLPGPTPTTQTFSPHPECSCGAAPAEAPRPSTPAGPQ
;
A
#
# COMPACT_ATOMS: atom_id res chain seq x y z
N MET A 1 4.59 25.33 12.96
CA MET A 1 4.18 24.09 13.65
C MET A 1 3.47 24.43 14.94
N HIS A 2 2.29 23.85 15.09
CA HIS A 2 1.53 23.78 16.32
C HIS A 2 1.54 22.32 16.79
N PRO A 3 2.46 21.93 17.70
CA PRO A 3 2.63 20.54 18.10
C PRO A 3 1.38 19.98 18.77
N MET A 4 0.99 18.79 18.35
CA MET A 4 -0.13 18.05 18.92
C MET A 4 0.30 16.60 19.17
N ILE A 5 0.06 16.06 20.35
CA ILE A 5 0.18 14.60 20.56
C ILE A 5 -0.87 13.93 19.68
N LYS A 6 -0.45 12.96 18.84
CA LYS A 6 -1.33 12.25 17.91
C LYS A 6 -2.58 11.74 18.62
N PRO A 7 -3.79 12.26 18.31
CA PRO A 7 -5.00 11.93 19.04
C PRO A 7 -5.38 10.45 18.99
N SER A 8 -4.93 9.75 17.95
CA SER A 8 -5.15 8.32 17.74
C SER A 8 -4.30 7.42 18.64
N LEU A 9 -3.27 7.97 19.30
CA LEU A 9 -2.51 7.24 20.30
C LEU A 9 -3.24 7.30 21.65
N ARG A 10 -3.71 6.15 22.13
CA ARG A 10 -4.21 6.02 23.50
C ARG A 10 -3.08 6.31 24.50
N ARG A 11 -3.36 7.10 25.53
CA ARG A 11 -2.41 7.43 26.61
C ARG A 11 -2.72 6.58 27.83
N GLY A 12 -1.69 6.02 28.48
CA GLY A 12 -1.82 5.33 29.77
C GLY A 12 -0.51 5.35 30.56
N TRP A 13 -0.59 5.33 31.88
CA TRP A 13 0.58 5.27 32.74
C TRP A 13 1.05 3.83 32.91
N ARG A 14 2.35 3.58 32.68
CA ARG A 14 2.98 2.29 32.98
C ARG A 14 3.33 2.19 34.46
N ASP A 15 3.80 3.30 35.03
CA ASP A 15 4.17 3.47 36.42
C ASP A 15 4.03 4.96 36.80
N GLN A 16 4.48 5.37 37.99
CA GLN A 16 4.32 6.74 38.49
C GLN A 16 5.07 7.81 37.68
N LYS A 17 6.04 7.45 36.83
CA LYS A 17 6.88 8.40 36.11
C LYS A 17 6.93 8.15 34.60
N THR A 18 6.36 7.06 34.10
CA THR A 18 6.47 6.69 32.69
C THR A 18 5.09 6.59 32.05
N VAL A 19 4.86 7.42 31.03
CA VAL A 19 3.65 7.38 30.20
C VAL A 19 3.90 6.52 28.97
N ARG A 20 2.88 5.77 28.56
CA ARG A 20 2.82 5.06 27.28
C ARG A 20 1.85 5.76 26.35
N TYR A 21 2.28 5.98 25.12
CA TYR A 21 1.43 6.36 24.00
C TYR A 21 1.29 5.16 23.06
N GLY A 22 0.06 4.79 22.70
CA GLY A 22 -0.26 3.64 21.84
C GLY A 22 -0.50 2.32 22.58
N VAL A 23 -1.34 1.47 21.98
CA VAL A 23 -1.79 0.18 22.56
C VAL A 23 -1.00 -1.01 22.02
N THR A 24 -0.79 -1.06 20.70
CA THR A 24 -0.12 -2.19 20.04
C THR A 24 1.40 -2.01 20.08
N PRO A 25 2.18 -3.11 20.20
CA PRO A 25 3.65 -3.01 20.25
C PRO A 25 4.26 -2.27 19.05
N ALA A 26 3.68 -2.44 17.86
CA ALA A 26 4.19 -1.84 16.62
C ALA A 26 4.16 -0.30 16.60
N HIS A 27 3.28 0.33 17.38
CA HIS A 27 3.08 1.79 17.38
C HIS A 27 3.20 2.43 18.76
N SER A 28 3.54 1.66 19.80
CA SER A 28 3.56 2.19 21.16
C SER A 28 4.94 2.69 21.58
N VAL A 29 4.97 3.82 22.26
CA VAL A 29 6.17 4.48 22.77
C VAL A 29 6.05 4.67 24.27
N LEU A 30 7.12 4.40 25.01
CA LEU A 30 7.26 4.76 26.41
C LEU A 30 8.06 6.06 26.53
N PHE A 31 7.57 6.97 27.37
CA PHE A 31 8.17 8.28 27.59
C PHE A 31 8.27 8.55 29.09
N GLY A 32 9.50 8.72 29.59
CA GLY A 32 9.78 8.92 31.01
C GLY A 32 11.27 8.80 31.33
N PRO A 33 11.66 9.02 32.60
CA PRO A 33 10.80 9.44 33.70
C PRO A 33 10.32 10.90 33.56
N LEU A 34 9.09 11.19 34.02
CA LEU A 34 8.45 12.51 34.00
C LEU A 34 8.31 13.06 35.41
N ASP A 35 8.57 14.35 35.54
CA ASP A 35 8.16 15.16 36.69
C ASP A 35 6.78 15.83 36.44
N PRO A 36 6.11 16.33 37.49
CA PRO A 36 4.78 16.95 37.35
C PRO A 36 4.71 18.17 36.43
N ALA A 37 5.79 18.95 36.32
CA ALA A 37 5.84 20.12 35.43
C ALA A 37 5.90 19.67 33.97
N THR A 38 6.70 18.65 33.67
CA THR A 38 6.76 18.03 32.34
C THR A 38 5.42 17.39 31.99
N GLU A 39 4.76 16.69 32.92
CA GLU A 39 3.41 16.13 32.70
C GLU A 39 2.38 17.21 32.34
N SER A 40 2.39 18.31 33.09
CA SER A 40 1.51 19.46 32.84
C SER A 40 1.78 20.06 31.46
N PHE A 41 3.07 20.19 31.08
CA PHE A 41 3.48 20.67 29.76
C PHE A 41 3.02 19.76 28.62
N LEU A 42 3.09 18.43 28.78
CA LEU A 42 2.61 17.49 27.76
C LEU A 42 1.12 17.68 27.43
N SER A 43 0.31 18.12 28.39
CA SER A 43 -1.11 18.39 28.18
C SER A 43 -1.38 19.67 27.38
N LEU A 44 -0.36 20.53 27.18
CA LEU A 44 -0.44 21.73 26.34
C LEU A 44 -0.15 21.46 24.86
N LEU A 45 0.36 20.26 24.52
CA LEU A 45 0.64 19.81 23.16
C LEU A 45 -0.64 19.31 22.49
N ASP A 46 -1.61 20.20 22.35
CA ASP A 46 -2.96 19.97 21.83
C ASP A 46 -3.19 20.54 20.42
N GLY A 47 -2.15 21.12 19.81
CA GLY A 47 -2.23 21.76 18.49
C GLY A 47 -2.77 23.19 18.48
N THR A 48 -3.14 23.76 19.63
CA THR A 48 -3.66 25.14 19.71
C THR A 48 -2.56 26.19 19.82
N ARG A 49 -1.37 25.80 20.30
CA ARG A 49 -0.22 26.68 20.55
C ARG A 49 0.93 26.42 19.59
N GLY A 50 1.52 27.49 19.08
CA GLY A 50 2.82 27.44 18.39
C GLY A 50 3.98 27.28 19.36
N LEU A 51 5.17 26.93 18.84
CA LEU A 51 6.39 26.75 19.64
C LEU A 51 6.75 27.95 20.55
N PRO A 52 6.62 29.23 20.12
CA PRO A 52 6.92 30.36 21.01
C PRO A 52 6.04 30.36 22.27
N ALA A 53 4.72 30.23 22.11
CA ALA A 53 3.78 30.19 23.23
C ALA A 53 3.99 28.96 24.15
N LEU A 54 4.45 27.84 23.59
CA LEU A 54 4.82 26.65 24.38
C LEU A 54 6.07 26.89 25.23
N ARG A 55 7.06 27.66 24.73
CA ARG A 55 8.25 28.03 25.51
C ARG A 55 7.87 28.91 26.70
N ASP A 56 7.01 29.91 26.47
CA ASP A 56 6.52 30.80 27.54
C ASP A 56 5.72 30.01 28.60
N ALA A 57 4.87 29.09 28.17
CA ALA A 57 4.13 28.21 29.06
C ALA A 57 5.05 27.27 29.85
N ALA A 58 6.08 26.70 29.22
CA ALA A 58 7.06 25.85 29.90
C ALA A 58 7.83 26.63 30.98
N ALA A 59 8.26 27.86 30.69
CA ALA A 59 8.90 28.73 31.67
C ALA A 59 7.96 29.02 32.86
N SER A 60 6.67 29.25 32.58
CA SER A 60 5.64 29.48 33.62
C SER A 60 5.41 28.26 34.51
N LEU A 61 5.65 27.05 33.99
CA LEU A 61 5.60 25.79 34.74
C LEU A 61 6.90 25.47 35.49
N GLY A 62 7.91 26.35 35.42
CA GLY A 62 9.21 26.14 36.07
C GLY A 62 10.14 25.20 35.31
N LEU A 63 9.85 24.90 34.04
CA LEU A 63 10.76 24.13 33.19
C LEU A 63 11.90 25.02 32.69
N GLY A 64 13.10 24.44 32.55
CA GLY A 64 14.26 25.17 32.03
C GLY A 64 14.06 25.71 30.60
N ALA A 65 14.80 26.76 30.22
CA ALA A 65 14.60 27.51 28.97
C ALA A 65 14.55 26.66 27.69
N GLU A 66 15.26 25.54 27.65
CA GLU A 66 15.31 24.62 26.50
C GLU A 66 14.40 23.38 26.65
N ALA A 67 13.71 23.22 27.77
CA ALA A 67 12.95 22.02 28.07
C ALA A 67 11.83 21.78 27.06
N ALA A 68 11.11 22.85 26.66
CA ALA A 68 10.04 22.77 25.67
C ALA A 68 10.54 22.22 24.33
N ASP A 69 11.67 22.75 23.84
CA ASP A 69 12.27 22.33 22.56
C ASP A 69 12.79 20.89 22.64
N ARG A 70 13.47 20.53 23.74
CA ARG A 70 13.97 19.16 23.95
C ARG A 70 12.84 18.14 24.03
N VAL A 71 11.78 18.41 24.79
CA VAL A 71 10.63 17.51 24.94
C VAL A 71 9.92 17.35 23.59
N THR A 72 9.65 18.46 22.92
CA THR A 72 9.01 18.45 21.59
C THR A 72 9.86 17.68 20.58
N SER A 73 11.16 17.93 20.53
CA SER A 73 12.07 17.21 19.62
C SER A 73 12.12 15.71 19.92
N LYS A 74 12.13 15.30 21.21
CA LYS A 74 12.12 13.88 21.59
C LYS A 74 10.82 13.20 21.18
N LEU A 75 9.67 13.82 21.42
CA LEU A 75 8.37 13.27 21.05
C LEU A 75 8.18 13.21 19.53
N ALA A 76 8.67 14.21 18.80
CA ALA A 76 8.69 14.19 17.34
C ALA A 76 9.58 13.08 16.79
N GLY A 77 10.79 12.91 17.34
CA GLY A 77 11.70 11.82 16.99
C GLY A 77 11.13 10.43 17.33
N ALA A 78 10.33 10.34 18.38
CA ALA A 78 9.61 9.12 18.75
C ALA A 78 8.31 8.90 17.96
N GLY A 79 7.93 9.81 17.05
CA GLY A 79 6.73 9.68 16.22
C GLY A 79 5.40 9.88 16.97
N VAL A 80 5.42 10.54 18.13
CA VAL A 80 4.23 10.78 18.98
C VAL A 80 3.56 12.12 18.65
N LEU A 81 4.26 13.04 18.01
CA LEU A 81 3.75 14.36 17.64
C LEU A 81 3.29 14.47 16.20
N ASP A 82 2.26 15.29 16.01
CA ASP A 82 1.80 15.81 14.74
C ASP A 82 1.81 17.36 14.74
N ASP A 83 1.57 17.97 13.59
CA ASP A 83 1.45 19.42 13.41
C ASP A 83 0.03 19.78 12.97
N ALA A 84 -0.74 20.43 13.84
CA ALA A 84 -2.10 20.86 13.55
C ALA A 84 -2.18 21.92 12.44
N THR A 85 -1.05 22.53 12.09
CA THR A 85 -0.92 23.52 11.00
C THR A 85 -0.27 22.96 9.74
N ALA A 86 -0.05 21.64 9.66
CA ALA A 86 0.43 21.02 8.43
C ALA A 86 -0.56 21.29 7.28
N GLU A 87 -0.05 21.71 6.12
CA GLU A 87 -0.83 22.03 4.92
C GLU A 87 -2.08 22.92 5.18
N PRO A 88 -1.93 24.20 5.59
CA PRO A 88 -3.05 25.07 5.91
C PRO A 88 -4.07 25.23 4.77
N GLN A 89 -3.59 25.13 3.53
CA GLN A 89 -4.41 25.20 2.32
C GLN A 89 -5.29 23.95 2.14
N ALA A 90 -4.83 22.78 2.62
CA ALA A 90 -5.57 21.52 2.52
C ALA A 90 -6.61 21.36 3.63
N ALA A 91 -6.44 22.04 4.78
CA ALA A 91 -7.30 21.89 5.95
C ALA A 91 -8.80 22.14 5.63
N GLY A 92 -9.11 23.08 4.74
CA GLY A 92 -10.48 23.37 4.31
C GLY A 92 -11.10 22.33 3.35
N GLU A 93 -10.29 21.42 2.80
CA GLU A 93 -10.74 20.34 1.92
C GLU A 93 -10.99 19.02 2.69
N ILE A 94 -10.54 18.93 3.94
CA ILE A 94 -10.67 17.71 4.75
C ILE A 94 -12.10 17.59 5.28
N THR A 95 -12.74 16.46 4.97
CA THR A 95 -14.07 16.13 5.48
C THR A 95 -14.00 15.10 6.60
N ASP A 96 -15.07 14.97 7.38
CA ASP A 96 -15.15 14.00 8.47
C ASP A 96 -14.96 12.55 7.98
N ALA A 97 -15.38 12.25 6.75
CA ALA A 97 -15.20 10.94 6.13
C ALA A 97 -13.71 10.57 5.93
N MET A 98 -12.81 11.56 5.77
CA MET A 98 -11.37 11.34 5.58
C MET A 98 -10.61 11.15 6.89
N ARG A 99 -11.20 11.54 8.03
CA ARG A 99 -10.50 11.59 9.33
C ARG A 99 -9.94 10.24 9.77
N PRO A 100 -10.62 9.08 9.60
CA PRO A 100 -10.04 7.79 9.99
C PRO A 100 -8.75 7.44 9.22
N ASP A 101 -8.72 7.68 7.92
CA ASP A 101 -7.54 7.41 7.09
C ASP A 101 -6.40 8.38 7.39
N LEU A 102 -6.70 9.66 7.62
CA LEU A 102 -5.72 10.66 8.05
C LEU A 102 -5.13 10.35 9.43
N ALA A 103 -5.96 9.89 10.36
CA ALA A 103 -5.54 9.41 11.67
C ALA A 103 -4.57 8.22 11.54
N SER A 104 -4.89 7.26 10.68
CA SER A 104 -4.01 6.12 10.39
C SER A 104 -2.68 6.57 9.77
N LEU A 105 -2.72 7.45 8.77
CA LEU A 105 -1.54 8.03 8.14
C LEU A 105 -0.65 8.80 9.12
N SER A 106 -1.25 9.56 10.04
CA SER A 106 -0.51 10.22 11.11
C SER A 106 0.25 9.19 11.97
N LEU A 107 -0.31 8.01 12.24
CA LEU A 107 0.41 6.95 12.98
C LEU A 107 1.52 6.27 12.16
N LEU A 108 1.35 6.14 10.85
CA LEU A 108 2.32 5.51 9.95
C LEU A 108 3.53 6.41 9.67
N HIS A 109 3.32 7.72 9.59
CA HIS A 109 4.39 8.68 9.35
C HIS A 109 4.89 9.31 10.66
N SER A 110 6.17 9.13 10.96
CA SER A 110 6.76 9.58 12.23
C SER A 110 6.87 11.10 12.33
N ARG A 111 7.21 11.80 11.24
CA ARG A 111 7.43 13.25 11.29
C ARG A 111 6.11 14.04 11.32
N PRO A 112 6.01 15.13 12.10
CA PRO A 112 4.82 15.98 12.14
C PRO A 112 4.38 16.47 10.74
N GLY A 113 3.10 16.28 10.42
CA GLY A 113 2.49 16.67 9.15
C GLY A 113 2.74 15.75 7.96
N ASP A 114 3.61 14.73 8.07
CA ASP A 114 3.89 13.83 6.93
C ASP A 114 2.65 13.01 6.53
N GLY A 115 1.78 12.66 7.48
CA GLY A 115 0.54 11.92 7.17
C GLY A 115 -0.40 12.69 6.25
N LEU A 116 -0.60 13.98 6.51
CA LEU A 116 -1.40 14.84 5.64
C LEU A 116 -0.72 15.08 4.29
N ARG A 117 0.61 15.25 4.27
CA ARG A 117 1.37 15.33 3.01
C ARG A 117 1.23 14.06 2.17
N ALA A 118 1.27 12.88 2.77
CA ALA A 118 1.06 11.60 2.08
C ALA A 118 -0.36 11.53 1.49
N TRP A 119 -1.38 11.90 2.28
CA TRP A 119 -2.77 11.98 1.79
C TRP A 119 -2.91 12.92 0.58
N MET A 120 -2.30 14.11 0.64
CA MET A 120 -2.28 15.06 -0.47
C MET A 120 -1.51 14.54 -1.69
N ALA A 121 -0.42 13.80 -1.48
CA ALA A 121 0.30 13.15 -2.56
C ALA A 121 -0.57 12.09 -3.27
N ARG A 122 -1.36 11.31 -2.52
CA ARG A 122 -2.31 10.33 -3.09
C ARG A 122 -3.34 10.99 -4.01
N ARG A 123 -3.78 12.23 -3.73
CA ARG A 123 -4.69 13.00 -4.60
C ARG A 123 -4.16 13.17 -6.03
N THR A 124 -2.85 13.22 -6.21
CA THR A 124 -2.21 13.34 -7.54
C THR A 124 -1.82 11.99 -8.14
N ALA A 125 -1.94 10.90 -7.38
CA ALA A 125 -1.58 9.58 -7.85
C ALA A 125 -2.62 9.01 -8.83
N ARG A 126 -2.12 8.38 -9.88
CA ARG A 126 -2.92 7.60 -10.84
C ARG A 126 -2.61 6.12 -10.70
N VAL A 127 -3.63 5.31 -10.49
CA VAL A 127 -3.54 3.84 -10.43
C VAL A 127 -4.48 3.24 -11.48
N LEU A 128 -3.99 2.28 -12.25
CA LEU A 128 -4.79 1.52 -13.20
C LEU A 128 -5.01 0.11 -12.65
N VAL A 129 -6.25 -0.33 -12.51
CA VAL A 129 -6.60 -1.71 -12.17
C VAL A 129 -7.02 -2.45 -13.45
N ARG A 130 -6.25 -3.46 -13.84
CA ARG A 130 -6.53 -4.36 -14.98
C ARG A 130 -7.33 -5.56 -14.46
N GLY A 131 -8.62 -5.56 -14.73
CA GLY A 131 -9.59 -6.57 -14.28
C GLY A 131 -10.60 -6.00 -13.28
N ALA A 132 -11.87 -6.31 -13.49
CA ALA A 132 -13.00 -5.82 -12.70
C ALA A 132 -13.88 -6.96 -12.17
N GLY A 133 -13.26 -8.09 -11.82
CA GLY A 133 -13.91 -9.15 -11.04
C GLY A 133 -14.05 -8.77 -9.56
N ARG A 134 -14.36 -9.76 -8.71
CA ARG A 134 -14.61 -9.54 -7.27
C ARG A 134 -13.42 -8.91 -6.53
N VAL A 135 -12.19 -9.27 -6.88
CA VAL A 135 -10.98 -8.66 -6.31
C VAL A 135 -10.72 -7.28 -6.91
N GLY A 136 -10.59 -7.18 -8.23
CA GLY A 136 -10.20 -5.95 -8.91
C GLY A 136 -11.14 -4.75 -8.67
N ALA A 137 -12.45 -4.97 -8.71
CA ALA A 137 -13.42 -3.92 -8.42
C ALA A 137 -13.34 -3.44 -6.96
N ALA A 138 -13.15 -4.35 -6.01
CA ALA A 138 -13.00 -4.01 -4.59
C ALA A 138 -11.67 -3.28 -4.31
N VAL A 139 -10.58 -3.68 -4.95
CA VAL A 139 -9.30 -2.94 -4.90
C VAL A 139 -9.50 -1.51 -5.42
N ALA A 140 -10.16 -1.35 -6.57
CA ALA A 140 -10.39 -0.03 -7.15
C ALA A 140 -11.21 0.87 -6.21
N GLY A 141 -12.27 0.34 -5.60
CA GLY A 141 -13.06 1.05 -4.60
C GLY A 141 -12.25 1.44 -3.35
N ALA A 142 -11.48 0.49 -2.80
CA ALA A 142 -10.66 0.73 -1.61
C ALA A 142 -9.59 1.82 -1.85
N LEU A 143 -8.92 1.80 -3.02
CA LEU A 143 -7.94 2.84 -3.37
C LEU A 143 -8.58 4.21 -3.53
N ALA A 144 -9.76 4.28 -4.16
CA ALA A 144 -10.50 5.53 -4.31
C ALA A 144 -10.88 6.11 -2.94
N GLN A 145 -11.42 5.26 -2.05
CA GLN A 145 -11.78 5.66 -0.68
C GLN A 145 -10.56 6.12 0.13
N ALA A 146 -9.41 5.44 -0.03
CA ALA A 146 -8.15 5.79 0.62
C ALA A 146 -7.44 7.03 0.04
N GLY A 147 -8.14 7.83 -0.79
CA GLY A 147 -7.67 9.12 -1.27
C GLY A 147 -6.78 9.07 -2.51
N VAL A 148 -6.68 7.94 -3.22
CA VAL A 148 -6.03 7.92 -4.55
C VAL A 148 -6.88 8.73 -5.52
N GLY A 149 -6.30 9.78 -6.09
CA GLY A 149 -7.07 10.74 -6.88
C GLY A 149 -7.65 10.17 -8.16
N ARG A 150 -6.86 9.38 -8.90
CA ARG A 150 -7.31 8.79 -10.16
C ARG A 150 -7.14 7.29 -10.15
N VAL A 151 -8.24 6.58 -9.88
CA VAL A 151 -8.32 5.12 -10.07
C VAL A 151 -9.07 4.84 -11.37
N GLU A 152 -8.39 4.21 -12.30
CA GLU A 152 -8.95 3.76 -13.57
C GLU A 152 -9.09 2.25 -13.58
N VAL A 153 -10.11 1.75 -14.26
CA VAL A 153 -10.36 0.31 -14.35
C VAL A 153 -10.47 -0.10 -15.82
N ALA A 154 -9.65 -1.09 -16.21
CA ALA A 154 -9.66 -1.67 -17.55
C ALA A 154 -10.17 -3.11 -17.49
N ASP A 155 -11.33 -3.37 -18.10
CA ASP A 155 -11.92 -4.70 -18.26
C ASP A 155 -12.81 -4.73 -19.51
N GLY A 156 -12.69 -5.78 -20.32
CA GLY A 156 -13.43 -5.92 -21.58
C GLY A 156 -14.79 -6.61 -21.45
N GLY A 157 -15.13 -7.16 -20.28
CA GLY A 157 -16.33 -7.97 -20.08
C GLY A 157 -17.56 -7.18 -19.61
N ARG A 158 -18.64 -7.94 -19.40
CA ARG A 158 -19.88 -7.46 -18.77
C ARG A 158 -20.05 -8.04 -17.38
N VAL A 159 -20.72 -7.28 -16.52
CA VAL A 159 -21.01 -7.71 -15.14
C VAL A 159 -21.94 -8.93 -15.19
N ALA A 160 -21.47 -10.05 -14.67
CA ALA A 160 -22.29 -11.21 -14.36
C ALA A 160 -22.68 -11.21 -12.89
N LEU A 161 -23.74 -11.94 -12.52
CA LEU A 161 -24.16 -12.05 -11.12
C LEU A 161 -23.04 -12.60 -10.21
N THR A 162 -22.21 -13.50 -10.73
CA THR A 162 -21.03 -14.08 -10.06
C THR A 162 -19.87 -13.10 -9.86
N ASP A 163 -19.94 -11.91 -10.46
CA ASP A 163 -18.95 -10.84 -10.28
C ASP A 163 -19.29 -9.93 -9.09
N THR A 164 -20.49 -10.05 -8.54
CA THR A 164 -20.98 -9.18 -7.47
C THR A 164 -20.32 -9.49 -6.13
N SER A 165 -20.03 -8.46 -5.33
CA SER A 165 -19.42 -8.62 -4.01
C SER A 165 -19.68 -7.41 -3.11
N HIS A 166 -19.59 -7.61 -1.79
CA HIS A 166 -19.87 -6.59 -0.77
C HIS A 166 -19.10 -5.28 -0.97
N GLY A 167 -17.80 -5.38 -1.31
CA GLY A 167 -16.94 -4.21 -1.57
C GLY A 167 -16.73 -3.90 -3.05
N GLY A 168 -17.43 -4.57 -3.97
CA GLY A 168 -17.18 -4.48 -5.40
C GLY A 168 -18.43 -4.10 -6.20
N LEU A 169 -18.61 -4.75 -7.34
CA LEU A 169 -19.74 -4.52 -8.21
C LEU A 169 -21.04 -5.01 -7.54
N ARG A 170 -22.11 -4.24 -7.72
CA ARG A 170 -23.40 -4.56 -7.11
C ARG A 170 -24.33 -5.32 -8.08
N PRO A 171 -25.32 -6.07 -7.58
CA PRO A 171 -26.29 -6.77 -8.42
C PRO A 171 -27.02 -5.86 -9.43
N GLU A 172 -27.20 -4.59 -9.10
CA GLU A 172 -27.90 -3.64 -9.97
C GLU A 172 -27.11 -3.33 -11.26
N SER A 173 -25.79 -3.58 -11.27
CA SER A 173 -24.94 -3.32 -12.44
C SER A 173 -24.86 -4.51 -13.41
N VAL A 174 -25.58 -5.61 -13.16
CA VAL A 174 -25.57 -6.81 -14.02
C VAL A 174 -25.96 -6.44 -15.46
N GLY A 175 -25.16 -6.91 -16.43
CA GLY A 175 -25.32 -6.61 -17.86
C GLY A 175 -24.57 -5.37 -18.34
N GLU A 176 -24.17 -4.45 -17.45
CA GLU A 176 -23.32 -3.31 -17.81
C GLU A 176 -21.90 -3.74 -18.20
N ARG A 177 -21.13 -2.84 -18.84
CA ARG A 177 -19.68 -3.04 -19.02
C ARG A 177 -19.00 -2.98 -17.67
N ARG A 178 -18.15 -3.97 -17.32
CA ARG A 178 -17.51 -4.01 -16.00
C ARG A 178 -16.66 -2.78 -15.72
N ALA A 179 -15.91 -2.30 -16.71
CA ALA A 179 -15.12 -1.08 -16.57
C ALA A 179 -15.98 0.14 -16.21
N SER A 180 -17.16 0.28 -16.83
CA SER A 180 -18.09 1.39 -16.55
C SER A 180 -18.70 1.31 -15.15
N ALA A 181 -19.16 0.12 -14.74
CA ALA A 181 -19.72 -0.12 -13.42
C ALA A 181 -18.65 0.08 -12.31
N ALA A 182 -17.44 -0.43 -12.53
CA ALA A 182 -16.32 -0.23 -11.61
C ALA A 182 -15.91 1.25 -11.52
N GLN A 183 -15.92 1.99 -12.64
CA GLN A 183 -15.65 3.42 -12.61
C GLN A 183 -16.75 4.20 -11.88
N ALA A 184 -18.01 3.77 -11.96
CA ALA A 184 -19.11 4.36 -11.18
C ALA A 184 -18.90 4.13 -9.68
N LEU A 185 -18.50 2.92 -9.27
CA LEU A 185 -18.10 2.60 -7.89
C LEU A 185 -16.97 3.52 -7.42
N VAL A 186 -15.88 3.61 -8.17
CA VAL A 186 -14.74 4.51 -7.87
C VAL A 186 -15.21 5.95 -7.64
N ARG A 187 -16.06 6.48 -8.53
CA ARG A 187 -16.59 7.84 -8.39
C ARG A 187 -17.43 8.03 -7.14
N SER A 188 -18.24 7.04 -6.75
CA SER A 188 -19.07 7.11 -5.54
C SER A 188 -18.28 7.07 -4.23
N LEU A 189 -17.05 6.52 -4.26
CA LEU A 189 -16.20 6.35 -3.08
C LEU A 189 -15.07 7.39 -2.98
N CYS A 190 -14.77 8.09 -4.08
CA CYS A 190 -13.72 9.09 -4.10
C CYS A 190 -14.05 10.27 -3.16
N PRO A 191 -13.21 10.56 -2.15
CA PRO A 191 -13.51 11.61 -1.19
C PRO A 191 -13.20 13.02 -1.73
N TRP A 192 -12.52 13.11 -2.89
CA TRP A 192 -12.11 14.38 -3.48
C TRP A 192 -13.22 15.05 -4.29
N ARG A 193 -13.48 16.33 -4.01
CA ARG A 193 -14.37 17.15 -4.85
C ARG A 193 -13.78 17.42 -6.24
N ARG A 194 -12.46 17.60 -6.30
CA ARG A 194 -11.72 17.86 -7.53
C ARG A 194 -10.37 17.14 -7.50
N VAL A 195 -10.05 16.47 -8.59
CA VAL A 195 -8.77 15.79 -8.81
C VAL A 195 -8.02 16.54 -9.92
N PRO A 196 -6.74 16.92 -9.72
CA PRO A 196 -5.95 17.54 -10.77
C PRO A 196 -5.93 16.68 -12.05
N THR A 197 -6.16 17.30 -13.19
CA THR A 197 -6.14 16.65 -14.51
C THR A 197 -4.77 16.84 -15.13
N GLU A 198 -3.72 16.25 -14.56
CA GLU A 198 -2.43 16.21 -15.26
C GLU A 198 -2.42 15.04 -16.26
N GLU A 199 -2.52 15.38 -17.54
CA GLU A 199 -2.70 14.41 -18.64
C GLU A 199 -1.41 13.69 -19.07
N ARG A 200 -0.24 14.11 -18.56
CA ARG A 200 1.06 13.78 -19.20
C ARG A 200 1.86 12.64 -18.56
N ARG A 201 1.43 12.07 -17.43
CA ARG A 201 2.16 10.97 -16.76
C ARG A 201 1.35 9.68 -16.75
N GLY A 202 2.04 8.56 -17.04
CA GLY A 202 1.48 7.21 -16.92
C GLY A 202 1.03 6.90 -15.48
N PRO A 203 0.32 5.78 -15.25
CA PRO A 203 -0.05 5.37 -13.90
C PRO A 203 1.21 5.17 -13.03
N ARG A 204 1.16 5.61 -11.77
CA ARG A 204 2.23 5.34 -10.79
C ARG A 204 2.32 3.86 -10.44
N LEU A 205 1.19 3.15 -10.55
CA LEU A 205 1.08 1.73 -10.29
C LEU A 205 -0.02 1.12 -11.18
N VAL A 206 0.24 -0.07 -11.71
CA VAL A 206 -0.79 -0.91 -12.34
C VAL A 206 -1.06 -2.13 -11.47
N ILE A 207 -2.31 -2.42 -11.16
CA ILE A 207 -2.69 -3.63 -10.42
C ILE A 207 -3.33 -4.61 -11.38
N ILE A 208 -2.76 -5.80 -11.50
CA ILE A 208 -3.21 -6.87 -12.39
C ILE A 208 -4.03 -7.84 -11.55
N ALA A 209 -5.36 -7.74 -11.67
CA ALA A 209 -6.34 -8.50 -10.90
C ALA A 209 -7.44 -9.06 -11.82
N PRO A 210 -7.08 -9.98 -12.75
CA PRO A 210 -8.02 -10.57 -13.70
C PRO A 210 -9.12 -11.33 -12.95
N ARG A 211 -10.28 -11.44 -13.59
CA ARG A 211 -11.48 -12.03 -13.00
C ARG A 211 -11.29 -13.45 -12.46
N ASP A 212 -10.50 -14.28 -13.14
CA ASP A 212 -10.23 -15.68 -12.81
C ASP A 212 -8.94 -15.89 -12.01
N GLY A 213 -8.19 -14.82 -11.70
CA GLY A 213 -6.93 -14.84 -10.96
C GLY A 213 -5.74 -15.47 -11.70
N LEU A 214 -5.96 -16.38 -12.66
CA LEU A 214 -4.90 -17.17 -13.28
C LEU A 214 -3.83 -16.31 -13.95
N ALA A 215 -4.23 -15.30 -14.74
CA ALA A 215 -3.28 -14.45 -15.44
C ALA A 215 -2.47 -13.51 -14.50
N ALA A 216 -2.85 -13.40 -13.23
CA ALA A 216 -2.03 -12.75 -12.20
C ALA A 216 -1.21 -13.76 -11.38
N TYR A 217 -1.70 -14.99 -11.20
CA TYR A 217 -0.97 -16.04 -10.49
C TYR A 217 0.22 -16.55 -11.30
N VAL A 218 0.03 -16.69 -12.62
CA VAL A 218 1.06 -17.07 -13.58
C VAL A 218 1.14 -16.02 -14.68
N PRO A 219 1.80 -14.88 -14.43
CA PRO A 219 1.80 -13.75 -15.35
C PRO A 219 2.48 -14.08 -16.68
N ASP A 220 1.95 -13.52 -17.77
CA ASP A 220 2.48 -13.70 -19.11
C ASP A 220 3.45 -12.56 -19.44
N PRO A 221 4.77 -12.83 -19.57
CA PRO A 221 5.75 -11.80 -19.87
C PRO A 221 5.38 -10.92 -21.06
N LYS A 222 4.69 -11.49 -22.07
CA LYS A 222 4.24 -10.76 -23.26
C LYS A 222 3.19 -9.70 -22.95
N ARG A 223 2.28 -9.97 -22.01
CA ARG A 223 1.22 -9.02 -21.61
C ARG A 223 1.76 -7.85 -20.78
N ASP A 224 2.95 -8.03 -20.20
CA ASP A 224 3.61 -7.04 -19.37
C ASP A 224 4.73 -6.30 -20.12
N GLU A 225 5.00 -6.63 -21.40
CA GLU A 225 6.05 -6.01 -22.22
C GLU A 225 5.96 -4.48 -22.22
N GLU A 226 4.77 -3.92 -22.41
CA GLU A 226 4.55 -2.46 -22.37
C GLU A 226 4.85 -1.86 -20.99
N LEU A 227 4.49 -2.57 -19.91
CA LEU A 227 4.74 -2.12 -18.53
C LEU A 227 6.24 -2.16 -18.24
N MET A 228 6.93 -3.19 -18.72
CA MET A 228 8.38 -3.31 -18.59
C MET A 228 9.11 -2.22 -19.39
N ALA A 229 8.72 -2.01 -20.65
CA ALA A 229 9.32 -1.01 -21.54
C ALA A 229 9.12 0.43 -21.03
N SER A 230 7.93 0.73 -20.53
CA SER A 230 7.61 2.05 -19.93
C SER A 230 8.11 2.22 -18.49
N ARG A 231 8.75 1.18 -17.91
CA ARG A 231 9.15 1.11 -16.50
C ARG A 231 8.02 1.40 -15.52
N THR A 232 6.81 0.96 -15.85
CA THR A 232 5.63 1.13 -15.01
C THR A 232 5.59 0.06 -13.92
N PRO A 233 5.62 0.44 -12.62
CA PRO A 233 5.45 -0.48 -11.51
C PRO A 233 4.12 -1.22 -11.61
N HIS A 234 4.12 -2.53 -11.33
CA HIS A 234 2.89 -3.30 -11.35
C HIS A 234 2.82 -4.40 -10.29
N LEU A 235 1.64 -4.61 -9.74
CA LEU A 235 1.35 -5.54 -8.65
C LEU A 235 0.36 -6.60 -9.12
N TYR A 236 0.67 -7.86 -8.91
CA TYR A 236 -0.27 -8.96 -9.13
C TYR A 236 -1.09 -9.24 -7.89
N ALA A 237 -2.38 -9.51 -8.08
CA ALA A 237 -3.24 -9.99 -7.00
C ALA A 237 -4.41 -10.76 -7.57
N GLY A 238 -4.99 -11.66 -6.79
CA GLY A 238 -6.16 -12.39 -7.22
C GLY A 238 -6.52 -13.54 -6.31
N VAL A 239 -7.53 -14.27 -6.74
CA VAL A 239 -7.88 -15.57 -6.19
C VAL A 239 -7.89 -16.55 -7.34
N VAL A 240 -7.13 -17.63 -7.20
CA VAL A 240 -7.15 -18.77 -8.10
C VAL A 240 -7.56 -19.98 -7.27
N GLU A 241 -8.57 -20.72 -7.72
CA GLU A 241 -9.14 -21.83 -6.97
C GLU A 241 -9.60 -21.39 -5.55
N ALA A 242 -9.00 -21.96 -4.51
CA ALA A 242 -9.24 -21.60 -3.11
C ALA A 242 -8.06 -20.83 -2.47
N THR A 243 -7.17 -20.28 -3.30
CA THR A 243 -5.92 -19.60 -2.91
C THR A 243 -5.96 -18.14 -3.33
N GLY A 244 -5.93 -17.25 -2.34
CA GLY A 244 -5.78 -15.82 -2.54
C GLY A 244 -4.31 -15.43 -2.51
N PHE A 245 -3.90 -14.43 -3.28
CA PHE A 245 -2.51 -13.97 -3.27
C PHE A 245 -2.37 -12.47 -3.52
N VAL A 246 -1.30 -11.90 -2.96
CA VAL A 246 -0.83 -10.55 -3.23
C VAL A 246 0.66 -10.60 -3.55
N GLY A 247 1.04 -10.00 -4.67
CA GLY A 247 2.41 -9.95 -5.15
C GLY A 247 2.73 -10.98 -6.25
N PRO A 248 3.93 -10.86 -6.84
CA PRO A 248 4.95 -9.86 -6.50
C PRO A 248 4.62 -8.45 -6.99
N LEU A 249 5.21 -7.45 -6.32
CA LEU A 249 5.34 -6.09 -6.86
C LEU A 249 6.56 -6.04 -7.78
N VAL A 250 6.32 -5.82 -9.06
CA VAL A 250 7.36 -5.66 -10.08
C VAL A 250 7.73 -4.20 -10.22
N LEU A 251 9.00 -3.91 -9.99
CA LEU A 251 9.67 -2.67 -10.34
C LEU A 251 10.60 -2.99 -11.52
N PRO A 252 10.24 -2.61 -12.76
CA PRO A 252 10.98 -3.01 -13.96
C PRO A 252 12.47 -2.68 -13.88
N GLY A 253 13.33 -3.69 -14.09
CA GLY A 253 14.79 -3.56 -13.99
C GLY A 253 15.35 -3.61 -12.57
N THR A 254 14.52 -3.74 -11.55
CA THR A 254 14.96 -3.80 -10.13
C THR A 254 14.52 -5.08 -9.44
N THR A 255 13.29 -5.54 -9.67
CA THR A 255 12.74 -6.73 -9.01
C THR A 255 12.38 -7.81 -10.01
N ALA A 256 12.13 -9.03 -9.52
CA ALA A 256 11.76 -10.17 -10.36
C ALA A 256 10.48 -9.87 -11.16
N CYS A 257 10.55 -9.96 -12.48
CA CYS A 257 9.40 -9.77 -13.37
C CYS A 257 8.68 -11.10 -13.66
N ALA A 258 7.59 -11.04 -14.43
CA ALA A 258 6.87 -12.24 -14.89
C ALA A 258 7.78 -13.29 -15.57
N GLY A 259 8.78 -12.83 -16.33
CA GLY A 259 9.77 -13.70 -16.96
C GLY A 259 10.71 -14.38 -15.96
N CYS A 260 11.12 -13.68 -14.90
CA CYS A 260 11.88 -14.28 -13.80
C CYS A 260 11.03 -15.35 -13.10
N LEU A 261 9.78 -15.04 -12.77
CA LEU A 261 8.86 -15.98 -12.12
C LEU A 261 8.69 -17.26 -12.94
N LEU A 262 8.45 -17.14 -14.24
CA LEU A 262 8.27 -18.29 -15.13
C LEU A 262 9.51 -19.19 -15.14
N ARG A 263 10.72 -18.60 -15.15
CA ARG A 263 11.98 -19.36 -15.14
C ARG A 263 12.25 -20.00 -13.79
N THR A 264 12.17 -19.24 -12.69
CA THR A 264 12.38 -19.78 -11.34
C THR A 264 11.42 -20.92 -11.02
N LEU A 265 10.15 -20.82 -11.43
CA LEU A 265 9.20 -21.92 -11.26
C LEU A 265 9.49 -23.08 -12.21
N GLY A 266 10.03 -22.82 -13.41
CA GLY A 266 10.52 -23.85 -14.33
C GLY A 266 11.76 -24.59 -13.85
N ASP A 267 12.66 -23.93 -13.12
CA ASP A 267 13.82 -24.57 -12.49
C ASP A 267 13.38 -25.55 -11.39
N TRP A 268 12.35 -25.15 -10.64
CA TRP A 268 11.79 -25.96 -9.56
C TRP A 268 10.90 -27.10 -10.10
N GLU A 269 10.10 -26.82 -11.12
CA GLU A 269 9.24 -27.78 -11.80
C GLU A 269 9.47 -27.69 -13.33
N PRO A 270 10.29 -28.59 -13.93
CA PRO A 270 10.62 -28.54 -15.35
C PRO A 270 9.42 -28.59 -16.31
N SER A 271 8.29 -29.17 -15.88
CA SER A 271 7.02 -29.20 -16.62
C SER A 271 6.26 -27.87 -16.60
N TRP A 272 6.65 -26.91 -15.75
CA TRP A 272 5.91 -25.68 -15.51
C TRP A 272 5.56 -24.90 -16.79
N PRO A 273 6.49 -24.65 -17.74
CA PRO A 273 6.13 -23.93 -18.97
C PRO A 273 5.05 -24.63 -19.81
N ILE A 274 5.03 -25.96 -19.80
CA ILE A 274 4.03 -26.77 -20.51
C ILE A 274 2.67 -26.61 -19.82
N LEU A 275 2.62 -26.76 -18.49
CA LEU A 275 1.40 -26.59 -17.71
C LEU A 275 0.80 -25.19 -17.87
N VAL A 276 1.64 -24.16 -17.79
CA VAL A 276 1.25 -22.76 -17.99
C VAL A 276 0.65 -22.55 -19.38
N SER A 277 1.25 -23.13 -20.41
CA SER A 277 0.69 -23.09 -21.78
C SER A 277 -0.68 -23.77 -21.84
N GLN A 278 -0.84 -24.92 -21.21
CA GLN A 278 -2.13 -25.63 -21.17
C GLN A 278 -3.19 -24.81 -20.44
N TRP A 279 -2.91 -24.29 -19.25
CA TRP A 279 -3.87 -23.49 -18.48
C TRP A 279 -4.30 -22.21 -19.21
N ARG A 280 -3.38 -21.55 -19.91
CA ARG A 280 -3.70 -20.33 -20.69
C ARG A 280 -4.56 -20.60 -21.92
N ASN A 281 -4.41 -21.77 -22.54
CA ASN A 281 -5.15 -22.15 -23.75
C ASN A 281 -6.40 -22.99 -23.45
N ALA A 282 -6.51 -23.53 -22.24
CA ALA A 282 -7.67 -24.29 -21.81
C ALA A 282 -8.92 -23.41 -21.85
N ARG A 283 -10.02 -23.95 -22.38
CA ARG A 283 -11.34 -23.33 -22.20
C ARG A 283 -11.71 -23.46 -20.72
N SER A 284 -11.99 -22.34 -20.06
CA SER A 284 -12.42 -22.34 -18.66
C SER A 284 -13.69 -23.19 -18.51
N PRO A 285 -13.66 -24.33 -17.79
CA PRO A 285 -14.75 -25.31 -17.82
C PRO A 285 -15.96 -24.92 -16.96
N GLY A 286 -15.92 -23.78 -16.25
CA GLY A 286 -17.01 -23.36 -15.38
C GLY A 286 -16.80 -22.00 -14.71
N VAL A 287 -17.54 -21.77 -13.63
CA VAL A 287 -17.45 -20.58 -12.78
C VAL A 287 -16.12 -20.63 -12.01
N PRO A 288 -15.23 -19.62 -12.14
CA PRO A 288 -14.00 -19.59 -11.37
C PRO A 288 -14.30 -19.59 -9.87
N ALA A 289 -13.66 -20.50 -9.13
CA ALA A 289 -13.70 -20.46 -7.68
C ALA A 289 -13.02 -19.18 -7.21
N CYS A 290 -13.74 -18.45 -6.37
CA CYS A 290 -13.29 -17.23 -5.74
C CYS A 290 -14.24 -17.06 -4.56
N ASP A 291 -13.79 -17.33 -3.34
CA ASP A 291 -14.66 -17.14 -2.19
C ASP A 291 -14.84 -15.64 -1.91
N SER A 292 -16.03 -15.20 -1.49
CA SER A 292 -16.32 -13.78 -1.30
C SER A 292 -15.56 -13.17 -0.12
N ALA A 293 -15.35 -13.91 0.98
CA ALA A 293 -14.57 -13.45 2.13
C ALA A 293 -13.08 -13.41 1.79
N LEU A 294 -12.57 -14.44 1.10
CA LEU A 294 -11.19 -14.46 0.60
C LEU A 294 -10.93 -13.31 -0.39
N ALA A 295 -11.82 -13.09 -1.36
CA ALA A 295 -11.69 -12.00 -2.33
C ALA A 295 -11.65 -10.62 -1.66
N THR A 296 -12.51 -10.41 -0.65
CA THR A 296 -12.52 -9.18 0.15
C THR A 296 -11.21 -9.00 0.93
N THR A 297 -10.71 -10.08 1.53
CA THR A 297 -9.44 -10.10 2.26
C THR A 297 -8.27 -9.73 1.34
N ILE A 298 -8.17 -10.39 0.18
CA ILE A 298 -7.12 -10.11 -0.81
C ILE A 298 -7.24 -8.68 -1.36
N ALA A 299 -8.45 -8.18 -1.60
CA ALA A 299 -8.64 -6.80 -2.04
C ALA A 299 -8.11 -5.79 -1.01
N GLY A 300 -8.43 -5.98 0.28
CA GLY A 300 -7.91 -5.16 1.36
C GLY A 300 -6.39 -5.20 1.47
N LEU A 301 -5.80 -6.40 1.46
CA LEU A 301 -4.34 -6.58 1.51
C LEU A 301 -3.64 -5.96 0.30
N THR A 302 -4.22 -6.11 -0.90
CA THR A 302 -3.71 -5.50 -2.14
C THR A 302 -3.76 -3.98 -2.06
N ALA A 303 -4.84 -3.40 -1.53
CA ALA A 303 -4.96 -1.97 -1.32
C ALA A 303 -3.90 -1.47 -0.31
N CYS A 304 -3.72 -2.16 0.82
CA CYS A 304 -2.65 -1.84 1.78
C CYS A 304 -1.25 -1.86 1.13
N ALA A 305 -0.96 -2.89 0.32
CA ALA A 305 0.31 -3.02 -0.40
C ALA A 305 0.51 -1.87 -1.40
N ALA A 306 -0.52 -1.54 -2.19
CA ALA A 306 -0.48 -0.46 -3.16
C ALA A 306 -0.31 0.92 -2.49
N LEU A 307 -1.03 1.19 -1.39
CA LEU A 307 -0.93 2.44 -0.65
C LEU A 307 0.46 2.59 0.01
N ALA A 308 0.98 1.52 0.61
CA ALA A 308 2.35 1.53 1.14
C ALA A 308 3.37 1.91 0.05
N PHE A 309 3.25 1.34 -1.15
CA PHE A 309 4.08 1.71 -2.30
C PHE A 309 3.91 3.19 -2.70
N LEU A 310 2.66 3.67 -2.83
CA LEU A 310 2.38 5.05 -3.23
C LEU A 310 2.89 6.10 -2.24
N ASP A 311 2.85 5.76 -0.95
CA ASP A 311 3.34 6.60 0.16
C ASP A 311 4.86 6.50 0.35
N GLY A 312 5.56 5.67 -0.44
CA GLY A 312 7.01 5.51 -0.37
C GLY A 312 7.50 4.61 0.76
N HIS A 313 6.62 3.81 1.37
CA HIS A 313 7.03 2.80 2.35
C HIS A 313 7.62 1.59 1.62
N ALA A 314 8.93 1.36 1.79
CA ALA A 314 9.65 0.20 1.24
C ALA A 314 9.35 -1.13 1.97
N SER A 315 8.24 -1.21 2.72
CA SER A 315 8.02 -2.29 3.69
C SER A 315 7.48 -3.60 3.09
N LEU A 316 7.14 -3.63 1.80
CA LEU A 316 6.89 -4.90 1.10
C LEU A 316 8.25 -5.47 0.67
N PRO A 317 8.54 -6.76 0.94
CA PRO A 317 9.68 -7.42 0.30
C PRO A 317 9.44 -7.32 -1.21
N ALA A 318 10.22 -6.47 -1.87
CA ALA A 318 9.96 -6.04 -3.24
C ALA A 318 10.32 -7.16 -4.22
N HIS A 319 9.55 -8.25 -4.22
CA HIS A 319 9.66 -9.47 -5.04
C HIS A 319 8.98 -10.69 -4.39
N SER A 320 8.17 -10.52 -3.34
CA SER A 320 7.45 -11.64 -2.70
C SER A 320 6.00 -11.76 -3.15
N ARG A 321 5.50 -12.99 -3.24
CA ARG A 321 4.08 -13.31 -3.29
C ARG A 321 3.66 -13.90 -1.95
N THR A 322 2.67 -13.31 -1.30
CA THR A 322 2.04 -13.87 -0.11
C THR A 322 0.72 -14.53 -0.51
N GLU A 323 0.57 -15.80 -0.16
CA GLU A 323 -0.59 -16.63 -0.46
C GLU A 323 -1.39 -16.92 0.82
N TYR A 324 -2.71 -16.99 0.69
CA TYR A 324 -3.68 -17.25 1.74
C TYR A 324 -4.59 -18.38 1.26
N VAL A 325 -4.42 -19.57 1.84
CA VAL A 325 -5.11 -20.80 1.40
C VAL A 325 -6.25 -21.13 2.35
N LEU A 326 -7.46 -21.37 1.82
CA LEU A 326 -8.61 -21.84 2.62
C LEU A 326 -8.42 -23.29 3.08
N PRO A 327 -9.04 -23.72 4.20
CA PRO A 327 -10.07 -23.03 4.99
C PRO A 327 -9.53 -22.10 6.09
N GLY A 328 -8.26 -22.23 6.49
CA GLY A 328 -7.62 -21.38 7.49
C GLY A 328 -6.53 -20.55 6.84
N PRO A 329 -6.76 -19.27 6.47
CA PRO A 329 -5.90 -18.47 5.60
C PRO A 329 -4.60 -18.06 6.32
N THR A 330 -3.75 -19.04 6.59
CA THR A 330 -2.41 -18.85 7.12
C THR A 330 -1.55 -18.31 5.98
N PRO A 331 -0.91 -17.16 6.14
CA PRO A 331 -0.10 -16.58 5.07
C PRO A 331 1.18 -17.39 4.87
N THR A 332 1.43 -17.84 3.64
CA THR A 332 2.74 -18.32 3.20
C THR A 332 3.34 -17.29 2.27
N THR A 333 4.63 -16.97 2.42
CA THR A 333 5.29 -15.98 1.57
C THR A 333 6.42 -16.64 0.79
N GLN A 334 6.34 -16.56 -0.53
CA GLN A 334 7.38 -16.99 -1.44
C GLN A 334 8.11 -15.76 -1.97
N THR A 335 9.44 -15.78 -1.93
CA THR A 335 10.29 -14.73 -2.48
C THR A 335 10.85 -15.17 -3.83
N PHE A 336 10.86 -14.25 -4.80
CA PHE A 336 11.43 -14.49 -6.13
C PHE A 336 12.67 -13.63 -6.32
N SER A 337 13.82 -14.23 -6.59
CA SER A 337 14.99 -13.45 -6.99
C SER A 337 14.94 -13.16 -8.50
N PRO A 338 15.47 -12.02 -8.96
CA PRO A 338 15.69 -11.80 -10.38
C PRO A 338 16.51 -12.95 -10.98
N HIS A 339 15.92 -13.64 -11.97
CA HIS A 339 16.53 -14.83 -12.57
C HIS A 339 17.70 -14.42 -13.49
N PRO A 340 18.87 -15.08 -13.41
CA PRO A 340 20.08 -14.70 -14.16
C PRO A 340 19.91 -14.75 -15.69
N GLU A 341 19.15 -15.72 -16.21
CA GLU A 341 18.85 -15.81 -17.64
C GLU A 341 17.72 -14.90 -18.13
N CYS A 342 17.14 -14.07 -17.25
CA CYS A 342 16.09 -13.15 -17.65
C CYS A 342 16.69 -11.85 -18.19
N SER A 343 16.27 -11.46 -19.40
CA SER A 343 16.71 -10.22 -20.06
C SER A 343 16.11 -8.94 -19.47
N CYS A 344 15.42 -9.02 -18.32
CA CYS A 344 14.73 -7.87 -17.72
C CYS A 344 15.67 -6.86 -17.05
N GLY A 345 16.97 -7.17 -16.93
CA GLY A 345 17.99 -6.30 -16.37
C GLY A 345 17.97 -6.18 -14.84
N ALA A 346 17.12 -6.95 -14.14
CA ALA A 346 17.04 -6.93 -12.68
C ALA A 346 18.04 -7.88 -12.00
N ALA A 347 18.58 -8.86 -12.72
CA ALA A 347 19.65 -9.70 -12.19
C ALA A 347 20.90 -8.85 -11.92
N PRO A 348 21.57 -9.04 -10.76
CA PRO A 348 22.84 -8.37 -10.52
C PRO A 348 23.81 -8.75 -11.65
N ALA A 349 24.52 -7.75 -12.19
CA ALA A 349 25.55 -8.01 -13.18
C ALA A 349 26.51 -9.07 -12.62
N GLU A 350 26.70 -10.17 -13.35
CA GLU A 350 27.69 -11.18 -13.00
C GLU A 350 29.03 -10.44 -12.87
N ALA A 351 29.64 -10.42 -11.68
CA ALA A 351 30.97 -9.87 -11.52
C ALA A 351 31.89 -10.59 -12.53
N PRO A 352 32.75 -9.90 -13.28
CA PRO A 352 33.59 -10.54 -14.27
C PRO A 352 34.37 -11.66 -13.57
N ARG A 353 34.16 -12.91 -14.03
CA ARG A 353 34.88 -14.07 -13.50
C ARG A 353 36.37 -13.75 -13.61
N PRO A 354 37.17 -13.89 -12.54
CA PRO A 354 38.60 -13.70 -12.64
C PRO A 354 39.11 -14.66 -13.72
N SER A 355 39.69 -14.10 -14.78
CA SER A 355 40.30 -14.86 -15.86
C SER A 355 41.37 -15.75 -15.25
N THR A 356 41.15 -17.07 -15.28
CA THR A 356 42.16 -18.04 -14.91
C THR A 356 43.39 -17.79 -15.80
N PRO A 357 44.57 -17.49 -15.24
CA PRO A 357 45.75 -17.28 -16.07
C PRO A 357 46.06 -18.60 -16.79
N ALA A 358 46.24 -18.53 -18.10
CA ALA A 358 46.71 -19.65 -18.90
C ALA A 358 48.04 -20.14 -18.30
N GLY A 359 48.07 -21.40 -17.89
CA GLY A 359 49.29 -22.03 -17.37
C GLY A 359 50.39 -22.06 -18.44
N PRO A 360 51.67 -21.97 -18.05
CA PRO A 360 52.77 -21.96 -18.98
C PRO A 360 52.90 -23.32 -19.68
N GLN A 361 53.31 -23.28 -20.94
CA GLN A 361 53.52 -24.42 -21.84
C GLN A 361 54.61 -25.38 -21.35
#